data_AF-A0A1F3YCS7-F1
#
_entry.id   AF-A0A1F3YCS7-F1
#
_cell.length_a   1.000
_cell.length_b   1.000
_cell.length_c   1.000
_cell.angle_alpha   90.00
_cell.angle_beta   90.00
_cell.angle_gamma   90.00
#
_symmetry.space_group_name_H-M   'P 1'
#
loop_
_entity.id
_entity.type
_entity.pdbx_description
1 polymer ?
#
loop_
_entity_poly.entity_id
_entity_poly.type
_entity_poly.pdbx_seq_one_letter_code
_entity_poly.pdbx_strand_id
1 'polypeptide(L)'
;MTEWSENALLSDSYEFAMLQAYLEHEMERTAVFEFFVRRLPSSRNFLVAAGLEQLVTYLEGFHFGPDELEWLSRSGYNRKTIDYLRELRFEGDLDAMPEGTVFFPNEPVVQISAPLPQAQLIETRLINTIHFQSIIASKAVRATLAAPDKLLVDFGARRAHGGEAALLAARASYIAGFSGSSLALAGKVFGIPVFGTMAHSFIQAHRSESLAFENFADSMPHNIVLLLDTYDTERAAEKVARLAPMLARKGRRVSGVRLDSGNLAQHARKVRAILDAQGLQSIRIFASGGVDERSIENLLASGAPIDGFGVGTLMTTSADAPYLDSAYKIQEYDGQATRKRSEGKATWPGAKQVYRIAPARDYVSLRAAPHSPMDGVPLLEPVMRRGKRVAPPVPLNESRQRLREELERLPDALRSLESTRRTPYAVTIAPEILELAARLDASEASGARSLLRLENETGYPHMKRTATAIWKNGGKTGEGSLSTESGALSNASYSFLTRFENKVGTNPEELVAAAHAGCFSMALSSELEKASFKSDEIMTHATVILEKTSSGWSITRVDLDVTARVQGVEYEQFLKLAEDAKSNCPISRLLRAEITLKCQLSAELGVA
;
A
#
# COMPACT_ATOMS: atom_id res chain seq x y z
N MET A 1 12.65 -5.08 -23.26
CA MET A 1 11.39 -5.56 -22.66
C MET A 1 10.35 -5.63 -23.78
N THR A 2 9.04 -5.69 -23.52
CA THR A 2 8.02 -5.67 -24.59
C THR A 2 7.91 -4.27 -25.20
N GLU A 3 7.44 -4.16 -26.46
CA GLU A 3 7.21 -2.89 -27.15
C GLU A 3 6.36 -1.89 -26.33
N TRP A 4 5.35 -2.39 -25.60
CA TRP A 4 4.46 -1.56 -24.78
C TRP A 4 5.06 -1.03 -23.47
N SER A 5 6.07 -1.72 -22.90
CA SER A 5 6.62 -1.39 -21.58
C SER A 5 7.60 -0.22 -21.61
N GLU A 6 8.11 0.12 -22.79
CA GLU A 6 9.05 1.22 -23.02
C GLU A 6 8.34 2.41 -23.72
N ASN A 7 7.04 2.29 -23.97
CA ASN A 7 6.23 3.28 -24.68
C ASN A 7 5.97 4.54 -23.82
N ALA A 8 6.26 5.73 -24.36
CA ALA A 8 6.10 6.98 -23.63
C ALA A 8 4.64 7.42 -23.42
N LEU A 9 3.69 6.87 -24.19
CA LEU A 9 2.24 7.02 -23.97
C LEU A 9 1.71 6.17 -22.82
N LEU A 10 2.54 5.31 -22.19
CA LEU A 10 2.18 4.63 -20.94
C LEU A 10 2.26 5.63 -19.77
N SER A 11 1.44 6.66 -19.85
CA SER A 11 1.33 7.79 -18.95
C SER A 11 -0.12 8.24 -18.87
N ASP A 12 -0.51 8.85 -17.76
CA ASP A 12 -1.87 9.36 -17.63
C ASP A 12 -2.10 10.54 -18.59
N SER A 13 -3.31 10.65 -19.15
CA SER A 13 -3.62 11.69 -20.15
C SER A 13 -3.44 13.11 -19.62
N TYR A 14 -3.64 13.33 -18.32
CA TYR A 14 -3.47 14.64 -17.68
C TYR A 14 -2.00 15.09 -17.62
N GLU A 15 -1.03 14.17 -17.73
CA GLU A 15 0.39 14.52 -17.79
C GLU A 15 0.71 15.33 -19.05
N PHE A 16 0.10 14.99 -20.18
CA PHE A 16 0.24 15.73 -21.43
C PHE A 16 -0.48 17.08 -21.42
N ALA A 17 -1.62 17.18 -20.73
CA ALA A 17 -2.32 18.44 -20.52
C ALA A 17 -1.47 19.42 -19.69
N MET A 18 -0.86 18.93 -18.59
CA MET A 18 0.07 19.72 -17.79
C MET A 18 1.33 20.09 -18.57
N LEU A 19 1.89 19.17 -19.35
CA LEU A 19 3.02 19.42 -20.24
C LEU A 19 2.76 20.62 -21.17
N GLN A 20 1.63 20.62 -21.88
CA GLN A 20 1.27 21.75 -22.75
C GLN A 20 1.19 23.05 -21.97
N ALA A 21 0.53 23.05 -20.81
CA ALA A 21 0.41 24.24 -19.96
C ALA A 21 1.79 24.75 -19.49
N TYR A 22 2.69 23.85 -19.07
CA TYR A 22 4.05 24.23 -18.67
C TYR A 22 4.81 24.88 -19.82
N LEU A 23 4.70 24.33 -21.03
CA LEU A 23 5.36 24.89 -22.21
C LEU A 23 4.74 26.25 -22.59
N GLU A 24 3.42 26.39 -22.57
CA GLU A 24 2.74 27.66 -22.89
C GLU A 24 3.08 28.78 -21.89
N HIS A 25 3.35 28.43 -20.64
CA HIS A 25 3.68 29.35 -19.56
C HIS A 25 5.18 29.38 -19.19
N GLU A 26 6.05 28.82 -20.03
CA GLU A 26 7.52 28.85 -19.86
C GLU A 26 8.01 28.28 -18.51
N MET A 27 7.29 27.28 -17.98
CA MET A 27 7.58 26.63 -16.71
C MET A 27 8.57 25.48 -16.88
N GLU A 28 9.73 25.78 -17.44
CA GLU A 28 10.75 24.79 -17.84
C GLU A 28 11.95 24.74 -16.87
N ARG A 29 11.84 25.42 -15.72
CA ARG A 29 12.88 25.43 -14.68
C ARG A 29 13.03 24.05 -14.03
N THR A 30 14.17 23.83 -13.38
CA THR A 30 14.45 22.57 -12.69
C THR A 30 13.45 22.34 -11.55
N ALA A 31 12.88 21.14 -11.51
CA ALA A 31 12.06 20.64 -10.42
C ALA A 31 12.72 19.41 -9.81
N VAL A 32 12.57 19.26 -8.49
CA VAL A 32 12.99 18.06 -7.75
C VAL A 32 11.76 17.33 -7.27
N PHE A 33 11.59 16.08 -7.69
CA PHE A 33 10.51 15.20 -7.26
C PHE A 33 11.07 14.00 -6.50
N GLU A 34 10.27 13.46 -5.59
CA GLU A 34 10.63 12.27 -4.83
C GLU A 34 9.50 11.25 -4.80
N PHE A 35 9.84 9.99 -5.02
CA PHE A 35 9.00 8.83 -4.74
C PHE A 35 9.25 8.32 -3.32
N PHE A 36 8.18 8.15 -2.54
CA PHE A 36 8.22 7.61 -1.19
C PHE A 36 6.91 6.91 -0.83
N VAL A 37 6.92 6.15 0.26
CA VAL A 37 5.72 5.50 0.83
C VAL A 37 5.32 6.20 2.12
N ARG A 38 4.04 6.50 2.30
CA ARG A 38 3.53 7.24 3.48
C ARG A 38 3.31 6.36 4.69
N ARG A 39 2.87 5.12 4.46
CA ARG A 39 2.47 4.16 5.49
C ARG A 39 2.78 2.74 5.07
N LEU A 40 3.22 1.92 6.03
CA LEU A 40 3.34 0.48 5.82
C LEU A 40 1.96 -0.19 5.85
N PRO A 41 1.71 -1.16 4.96
CA PRO A 41 0.60 -2.10 5.13
C PRO A 41 0.64 -2.78 6.51
N SER A 42 -0.50 -3.21 7.04
CA SER A 42 -0.57 -3.83 8.39
C SER A 42 0.22 -5.12 8.52
N SER A 43 0.43 -5.80 7.40
CA SER A 43 1.20 -7.04 7.27
C SER A 43 2.67 -6.80 6.90
N ARG A 44 3.20 -5.58 6.99
CA ARG A 44 4.60 -5.26 6.66
C ARG A 44 5.27 -4.49 7.81
N ASN A 45 6.49 -4.90 8.12
CA ASN A 45 7.36 -4.23 9.10
C ASN A 45 8.40 -3.32 8.45
N PHE A 46 8.68 -3.54 7.17
CA PHE A 46 9.57 -2.78 6.30
C PHE A 46 9.20 -3.03 4.83
N LEU A 47 9.80 -2.28 3.92
CA LEU A 47 9.72 -2.50 2.48
C LEU A 47 11.11 -2.70 1.88
N VAL A 48 11.18 -3.25 0.67
CA VAL A 48 12.41 -3.49 -0.08
C VAL A 48 12.39 -2.70 -1.37
N ALA A 49 13.43 -1.89 -1.61
CA ALA A 49 13.58 -1.12 -2.83
C ALA A 49 13.81 -2.05 -4.02
N ALA A 50 12.94 -2.00 -5.02
CA ALA A 50 13.08 -2.77 -6.25
C ALA A 50 12.41 -2.07 -7.43
N GLY A 51 12.93 -2.31 -8.63
CA GLY A 51 12.50 -1.77 -9.92
C GLY A 51 13.38 -0.67 -10.51
N LEU A 52 14.50 -0.35 -9.87
CA LEU A 52 15.39 0.72 -10.31
C LEU A 52 15.94 0.47 -11.72
N GLU A 53 16.38 -0.75 -12.04
CA GLU A 53 16.94 -1.05 -13.36
C GLU A 53 15.92 -0.85 -14.49
N GLN A 54 14.65 -1.18 -14.24
CA GLN A 54 13.57 -0.95 -15.22
C GLN A 54 13.29 0.54 -15.40
N LEU A 55 13.30 1.31 -14.31
CA LEU A 55 13.17 2.77 -14.38
C LEU A 55 14.33 3.38 -15.18
N VAL A 56 15.58 2.99 -14.89
CA VAL A 56 16.76 3.50 -15.60
C VAL A 56 16.68 3.17 -17.09
N THR A 57 16.32 1.93 -17.44
CA THR A 57 16.18 1.53 -18.86
C THR A 57 15.09 2.33 -19.56
N TYR A 58 13.95 2.58 -18.88
CA TYR A 58 12.89 3.42 -19.41
C TYR A 58 13.36 4.87 -19.66
N LEU A 59 14.10 5.47 -18.72
CA LEU A 59 14.62 6.83 -18.86
C LEU A 59 15.66 6.95 -19.98
N GLU A 60 16.57 5.96 -20.12
CA GLU A 60 17.56 5.92 -21.21
C GLU A 60 16.89 5.80 -22.59
N GLY A 61 15.79 5.05 -22.67
CA GLY A 61 14.99 4.86 -23.86
C GLY A 61 13.87 5.88 -24.05
N PHE A 62 13.76 6.91 -23.21
CA PHE A 62 12.59 7.80 -23.20
C PHE A 62 12.57 8.72 -24.42
N HIS A 63 11.66 8.45 -25.35
CA HIS A 63 11.42 9.23 -26.57
C HIS A 63 10.00 8.99 -27.10
N PHE A 64 9.56 9.82 -28.05
CA PHE A 64 8.31 9.64 -28.77
C PHE A 64 8.56 9.27 -30.24
N GLY A 65 7.89 8.21 -30.71
CA GLY A 65 7.91 7.76 -32.09
C GLY A 65 6.95 8.55 -33.00
N PRO A 66 7.09 8.44 -34.34
CA PRO A 66 6.24 9.17 -35.29
C PRO A 66 4.74 8.93 -35.11
N ASP A 67 4.32 7.67 -34.89
CA ASP A 67 2.92 7.29 -34.75
C ASP A 67 2.30 7.86 -33.46
N GLU A 68 3.09 7.93 -32.39
CA GLU A 68 2.67 8.50 -31.09
C GLU A 68 2.49 10.01 -31.20
N LEU A 69 3.42 10.70 -31.87
CA LEU A 69 3.33 12.14 -32.12
C LEU A 69 2.15 12.50 -33.02
N GLU A 70 1.88 11.68 -34.05
CA GLU A 70 0.71 11.87 -34.91
C GLU A 70 -0.60 11.70 -34.11
N TRP A 71 -0.66 10.67 -33.27
CA TRP A 71 -1.82 10.46 -32.40
C TRP A 71 -2.06 11.62 -31.43
N LEU A 72 -1.01 12.12 -30.77
CA LEU A 72 -1.09 13.29 -29.89
C LEU A 72 -1.55 14.55 -30.65
N SER A 73 -1.02 14.78 -31.85
CA SER A 73 -1.44 15.92 -32.68
C SER A 73 -2.93 15.85 -33.03
N ARG A 74 -3.42 14.67 -33.43
CA ARG A 74 -4.86 14.45 -33.70
C ARG A 74 -5.73 14.54 -32.45
N SER A 75 -5.14 14.35 -31.27
CA SER A 75 -5.82 14.46 -29.97
C SER A 75 -5.95 15.91 -29.47
N GLY A 76 -5.44 16.89 -30.22
CA GLY A 76 -5.65 18.32 -29.94
C GLY A 76 -4.49 19.03 -29.26
N TYR A 77 -3.34 18.36 -29.04
CA TYR A 77 -2.14 19.02 -28.51
C TYR A 77 -1.52 19.95 -29.55
N ASN A 78 -1.11 21.15 -29.10
CA ASN A 78 -0.64 22.21 -29.96
C ASN A 78 0.73 21.88 -30.60
N ARG A 79 1.11 22.64 -31.65
CA ARG A 79 2.37 22.45 -32.37
C ARG A 79 3.60 22.57 -31.46
N LYS A 80 3.61 23.51 -30.49
CA LYS A 80 4.72 23.69 -29.54
C LYS A 80 4.97 22.42 -28.72
N THR A 81 3.91 21.77 -28.27
CA THR A 81 3.97 20.52 -27.50
C THR A 81 4.49 19.37 -28.36
N ILE A 82 3.98 19.23 -29.59
CA ILE A 82 4.43 18.17 -30.51
C ILE A 82 5.90 18.35 -30.91
N ASP A 83 6.32 19.59 -31.18
CA ASP A 83 7.72 19.90 -31.53
C ASP A 83 8.66 19.64 -30.34
N TYR A 84 8.23 19.94 -29.10
CA TYR A 84 8.95 19.58 -27.88
C TYR A 84 9.10 18.06 -27.72
N LEU A 85 8.00 17.30 -27.83
CA LEU A 85 8.00 15.85 -27.65
C LEU A 85 8.82 15.10 -28.70
N ARG A 86 8.93 15.65 -29.93
CA ARG A 86 9.75 15.08 -31.01
C ARG A 86 11.24 15.02 -30.64
N GLU A 87 11.75 16.09 -30.06
CA GLU A 87 13.16 16.22 -29.68
C GLU A 87 13.43 15.73 -28.25
N LEU A 88 12.38 15.50 -27.46
CA LEU A 88 12.48 15.12 -26.07
C LEU A 88 13.35 13.88 -25.87
N ARG A 89 14.38 14.05 -25.04
CA ARG A 89 15.10 12.97 -24.36
C ARG A 89 15.14 13.31 -22.87
N PHE A 90 15.23 12.30 -22.02
CA PHE A 90 15.40 12.56 -20.60
C PHE A 90 16.80 13.09 -20.34
N GLU A 91 16.89 14.30 -19.77
CA GLU A 91 18.16 14.98 -19.47
C GLU A 91 18.35 15.24 -17.98
N GLY A 92 17.50 14.66 -17.15
CA GLY A 92 17.52 14.84 -15.70
C GLY A 92 18.60 14.03 -14.98
N ASP A 93 18.72 14.31 -13.69
CA ASP A 93 19.47 13.53 -12.72
C ASP A 93 18.52 12.57 -11.96
N LEU A 94 19.02 11.38 -11.65
CA LEU A 94 18.35 10.37 -10.84
C LEU A 94 19.27 9.96 -9.69
N ASP A 95 18.77 10.07 -8.47
CA ASP A 95 19.34 9.45 -7.28
C ASP A 95 18.34 8.45 -6.71
N ALA A 96 18.80 7.29 -6.28
CA ALA A 96 17.90 6.25 -5.79
C ALA A 96 18.57 5.37 -4.74
N MET A 97 17.76 4.71 -3.92
CA MET A 97 18.22 3.60 -3.10
C MET A 97 18.60 2.42 -4.00
N PRO A 98 19.78 1.81 -3.82
CA PRO A 98 20.14 0.59 -4.53
C PRO A 98 19.12 -0.53 -4.29
N GLU A 99 18.85 -1.36 -5.29
CA GLU A 99 17.86 -2.44 -5.13
C GLU A 99 18.25 -3.46 -4.05
N GLY A 100 17.27 -3.94 -3.28
CA GLY A 100 17.52 -4.77 -2.11
C GLY A 100 17.76 -3.99 -0.82
N THR A 101 17.89 -2.66 -0.88
CA THR A 101 17.88 -1.81 0.32
C THR A 101 16.51 -1.89 1.00
N VAL A 102 16.52 -2.10 2.32
CA VAL A 102 15.32 -2.00 3.16
C VAL A 102 14.99 -0.53 3.39
N PHE A 103 13.72 -0.14 3.33
CA PHE A 103 13.29 1.23 3.58
C PHE A 103 11.96 1.31 4.33
N PHE A 104 11.67 2.50 4.86
CA PHE A 104 10.56 2.79 5.75
C PHE A 104 9.73 3.99 5.27
N PRO A 105 8.57 4.27 5.90
CA PRO A 105 7.73 5.36 5.47
C PRO A 105 8.39 6.75 5.57
N ASN A 106 8.03 7.61 4.62
CA ASN A 106 8.47 9.01 4.49
C ASN A 106 9.96 9.19 4.16
N GLU A 107 10.63 8.13 3.73
CA GLU A 107 11.96 8.16 3.14
C GLU A 107 11.86 8.26 1.62
N PRO A 108 12.55 9.23 0.96
CA PRO A 108 12.68 9.20 -0.49
C PRO A 108 13.46 7.96 -0.92
N VAL A 109 12.88 7.19 -1.83
CA VAL A 109 13.50 5.98 -2.43
C VAL A 109 14.07 6.32 -3.81
N VAL A 110 13.41 7.22 -4.54
CA VAL A 110 13.85 7.76 -5.82
C VAL A 110 13.69 9.27 -5.78
N GLN A 111 14.69 10.00 -6.27
CA GLN A 111 14.68 11.45 -6.44
C GLN A 111 15.06 11.79 -7.89
N ILE A 112 14.22 12.58 -8.56
CA ILE A 112 14.43 13.07 -9.93
C ILE A 112 14.65 14.57 -9.87
N SER A 113 15.71 15.06 -10.52
CA SER A 113 15.95 16.49 -10.75
C SER A 113 16.04 16.76 -12.24
N ALA A 114 15.03 17.39 -12.83
CA ALA A 114 14.97 17.64 -14.28
C ALA A 114 14.15 18.91 -14.57
N PRO A 115 14.16 19.46 -15.80
CA PRO A 115 13.16 20.46 -16.21
C PRO A 115 11.76 19.96 -15.86
N LEU A 116 10.92 20.82 -15.27
CA LEU A 116 9.58 20.44 -14.76
C LEU A 116 8.75 19.61 -15.75
N PRO A 117 8.70 19.91 -17.07
CA PRO A 117 7.93 19.10 -18.00
C PRO A 117 8.45 17.65 -18.13
N GLN A 118 9.77 17.44 -18.04
CA GLN A 118 10.36 16.09 -18.04
C GLN A 118 10.13 15.37 -16.71
N ALA A 119 10.37 16.06 -15.59
CA ALA A 119 10.25 15.50 -14.25
C ALA A 119 8.82 15.04 -13.94
N GLN A 120 7.82 15.77 -14.45
CA GLN A 120 6.40 15.47 -14.26
C GLN A 120 5.93 14.35 -15.20
N LEU A 121 6.27 14.40 -16.50
CA LEU A 121 5.76 13.45 -17.51
C LEU A 121 6.11 11.98 -17.23
N ILE A 122 7.19 11.71 -16.48
CA ILE A 122 7.59 10.34 -16.11
C ILE A 122 6.85 9.78 -14.87
N GLU A 123 6.02 10.58 -14.18
CA GLU A 123 5.39 10.21 -12.89
C GLU A 123 4.68 8.86 -12.97
N THR A 124 3.77 8.69 -13.93
CA THR A 124 2.95 7.47 -14.06
C THR A 124 3.82 6.22 -14.17
N ARG A 125 4.79 6.21 -15.10
CA ARG A 125 5.63 5.03 -15.35
C ARG A 125 6.63 4.76 -14.23
N LEU A 126 7.17 5.83 -13.62
CA LEU A 126 8.06 5.72 -12.46
C LEU A 126 7.33 5.07 -11.28
N ILE A 127 6.14 5.58 -10.92
CA ILE A 127 5.33 4.99 -9.84
C ILE A 127 5.01 3.54 -10.20
N ASN A 128 4.49 3.28 -11.40
CA ASN A 128 4.07 1.94 -11.82
C ASN A 128 5.18 0.89 -11.68
N THR A 129 6.41 1.25 -12.04
CA THR A 129 7.58 0.35 -12.00
C THR A 129 8.08 0.12 -10.57
N ILE A 130 8.35 1.20 -9.83
CA ILE A 130 8.96 1.14 -8.50
C ILE A 130 7.97 0.58 -7.46
N HIS A 131 6.70 0.99 -7.53
CA HIS A 131 5.64 0.49 -6.65
C HIS A 131 5.47 -1.02 -6.77
N PHE A 132 5.25 -1.53 -8.00
CA PHE A 132 4.94 -2.93 -8.20
C PHE A 132 6.08 -3.83 -7.72
N GLN A 133 7.32 -3.56 -8.14
CA GLN A 133 8.44 -4.41 -7.78
C GLN A 133 8.79 -4.31 -6.30
N SER A 134 8.67 -3.13 -5.68
CA SER A 134 8.89 -2.98 -4.23
C SER A 134 7.82 -3.74 -3.43
N ILE A 135 6.56 -3.77 -3.88
CA ILE A 135 5.50 -4.59 -3.26
C ILE A 135 5.86 -6.07 -3.32
N ILE A 136 6.22 -6.57 -4.50
CA ILE A 136 6.49 -8.00 -4.68
C ILE A 136 7.73 -8.42 -3.90
N ALA A 137 8.81 -7.64 -3.94
CA ALA A 137 10.02 -7.92 -3.15
C ALA A 137 9.69 -7.96 -1.64
N SER A 138 8.90 -6.99 -1.16
CA SER A 138 8.48 -6.92 0.24
C SER A 138 7.52 -8.05 0.65
N LYS A 139 6.74 -8.61 -0.28
CA LYS A 139 5.90 -9.79 -0.06
C LYS A 139 6.76 -11.06 -0.04
N ALA A 140 7.60 -11.24 -1.04
CA ALA A 140 8.41 -12.44 -1.23
C ALA A 140 9.44 -12.64 -0.11
N VAL A 141 10.04 -11.56 0.41
CA VAL A 141 11.03 -11.66 1.50
C VAL A 141 10.44 -12.25 2.77
N ARG A 142 9.13 -12.08 3.00
CA ARG A 142 8.42 -12.69 4.14
C ARG A 142 8.39 -14.21 4.04
N ALA A 143 8.20 -14.75 2.84
CA ALA A 143 8.27 -16.20 2.62
C ALA A 143 9.71 -16.72 2.77
N THR A 144 10.71 -15.94 2.34
CA THR A 144 12.13 -16.23 2.59
C THR A 144 12.44 -16.29 4.09
N LEU A 145 11.97 -15.32 4.86
CA LEU A 145 12.15 -15.27 6.32
C LEU A 145 11.41 -16.42 7.03
N ALA A 146 10.23 -16.81 6.54
CA ALA A 146 9.48 -17.95 7.06
C ALA A 146 10.15 -19.31 6.74
N ALA A 147 11.03 -19.38 5.73
CA ALA A 147 11.61 -20.63 5.24
C ALA A 147 13.07 -20.46 4.75
N PRO A 148 14.01 -20.08 5.64
CA PRO A 148 15.37 -19.69 5.26
C PRO A 148 16.17 -20.78 4.52
N ASP A 149 15.93 -22.05 4.88
CA ASP A 149 16.66 -23.20 4.34
C ASP A 149 15.86 -24.00 3.29
N LYS A 150 14.76 -23.44 2.77
CA LYS A 150 13.87 -24.13 1.84
C LYS A 150 14.00 -23.60 0.42
N LEU A 151 13.79 -24.50 -0.54
CA LEU A 151 13.68 -24.13 -1.95
C LEU A 151 12.38 -23.36 -2.16
N LEU A 152 12.45 -22.07 -2.47
CA LEU A 152 11.28 -21.25 -2.80
C LEU A 152 11.26 -20.92 -4.28
N VAL A 153 10.14 -21.18 -4.95
CA VAL A 153 10.00 -20.96 -6.38
C VAL A 153 8.75 -20.14 -6.69
N ASP A 154 8.91 -19.13 -7.53
CA ASP A 154 7.80 -18.34 -8.06
C ASP A 154 6.99 -19.15 -9.10
N PHE A 155 5.78 -19.54 -8.71
CA PHE A 155 4.78 -20.24 -9.53
C PHE A 155 3.61 -19.33 -9.94
N GLY A 156 3.79 -18.01 -9.84
CA GLY A 156 2.72 -17.00 -9.91
C GLY A 156 2.27 -16.61 -11.31
N ALA A 157 3.10 -16.79 -12.35
CA ALA A 157 2.90 -16.17 -13.66
C ALA A 157 1.48 -16.28 -14.25
N ARG A 158 0.80 -17.43 -14.08
CA ARG A 158 -0.56 -17.66 -14.59
C ARG A 158 -1.68 -16.86 -13.91
N ARG A 159 -1.39 -16.20 -12.79
CA ARG A 159 -2.31 -15.35 -12.01
C ARG A 159 -1.83 -13.92 -11.86
N ALA A 160 -0.64 -13.61 -12.38
CA ALA A 160 -0.17 -12.23 -12.43
C ALA A 160 -1.11 -11.38 -13.30
N HIS A 161 -1.23 -10.09 -12.98
CA HIS A 161 -2.08 -9.16 -13.71
C HIS A 161 -1.40 -8.66 -15.00
N GLY A 162 -1.16 -9.58 -15.93
CA GLY A 162 -0.49 -9.33 -17.21
C GLY A 162 0.92 -9.91 -17.30
N GLY A 163 1.44 -10.01 -18.52
CA GLY A 163 2.74 -10.63 -18.80
C GLY A 163 3.92 -9.87 -18.21
N GLU A 164 3.88 -8.53 -18.23
CA GLU A 164 4.91 -7.70 -17.60
C GLU A 164 4.93 -7.91 -16.08
N ALA A 165 3.76 -7.90 -15.43
CA ALA A 165 3.65 -8.17 -14.00
C ALA A 165 4.22 -9.55 -13.63
N ALA A 166 3.97 -10.59 -14.44
CA ALA A 166 4.55 -11.92 -14.24
C ALA A 166 6.08 -11.89 -14.30
N LEU A 167 6.63 -11.20 -15.30
CA LEU A 167 8.06 -11.10 -15.54
C LEU A 167 8.78 -10.33 -14.41
N LEU A 168 8.22 -9.19 -14.01
CA LEU A 168 8.77 -8.36 -12.96
C LEU A 168 8.58 -8.98 -11.56
N ALA A 169 7.51 -9.74 -11.33
CA ALA A 169 7.31 -10.48 -10.08
C ALA A 169 8.38 -11.57 -9.90
N ALA A 170 8.71 -12.31 -10.97
CA ALA A 170 9.78 -13.31 -10.95
C ALA A 170 11.14 -12.69 -10.57
N ARG A 171 11.45 -11.51 -11.14
CA ARG A 171 12.67 -10.75 -10.83
C ARG A 171 12.70 -10.28 -9.38
N ALA A 172 11.65 -9.60 -8.92
CA ALA A 172 11.57 -9.07 -7.56
C ALA A 172 11.61 -10.19 -6.50
N SER A 173 10.96 -11.32 -6.77
CA SER A 173 11.00 -12.50 -5.89
C SER A 173 12.41 -13.08 -5.76
N TYR A 174 13.17 -13.09 -6.85
CA TYR A 174 14.55 -13.56 -6.84
C TYR A 174 15.48 -12.67 -6.01
N ILE A 175 15.34 -11.34 -6.13
CA ILE A 175 16.03 -10.38 -5.25
C ILE A 175 15.65 -10.67 -3.79
N ALA A 176 14.38 -10.96 -3.52
CA ALA A 176 13.85 -11.23 -2.18
C ALA A 176 14.31 -12.58 -1.57
N GLY A 177 15.03 -13.42 -2.31
CA GLY A 177 15.58 -14.68 -1.81
C GLY A 177 14.99 -15.95 -2.42
N PHE A 178 14.01 -15.87 -3.32
CA PHE A 178 13.49 -17.07 -3.99
C PHE A 178 14.57 -17.72 -4.85
N SER A 179 14.60 -19.04 -4.90
CA SER A 179 15.62 -19.80 -5.63
C SER A 179 15.48 -19.70 -7.15
N GLY A 180 14.29 -19.37 -7.66
CA GLY A 180 14.03 -19.15 -9.06
C GLY A 180 12.54 -18.98 -9.38
N SER A 181 12.18 -19.11 -10.66
CA SER A 181 10.80 -18.96 -11.15
C SER A 181 10.41 -20.09 -12.09
N SER A 182 9.11 -20.34 -12.22
CA SER A 182 8.55 -21.18 -13.29
C SER A 182 8.41 -20.47 -14.63
N LEU A 183 8.56 -19.15 -14.67
CA LEU A 183 8.43 -18.36 -15.88
C LEU A 183 9.69 -18.49 -16.75
N ALA A 184 9.61 -19.23 -17.85
CA ALA A 184 10.73 -19.43 -18.77
C ALA A 184 11.33 -18.11 -19.30
N LEU A 185 10.48 -17.11 -19.57
CA LEU A 185 10.94 -15.79 -20.03
C LEU A 185 11.82 -15.10 -19.00
N ALA A 186 11.58 -15.30 -17.70
CA ALA A 186 12.41 -14.71 -16.65
C ALA A 186 13.85 -15.25 -16.71
N GLY A 187 14.02 -16.56 -16.95
CA GLY A 187 15.34 -17.15 -17.15
C GLY A 187 16.07 -16.58 -18.36
N LYS A 188 15.37 -16.37 -19.49
CA LYS A 188 15.97 -15.78 -20.69
C LYS A 188 16.38 -14.32 -20.50
N VAL A 189 15.53 -13.51 -19.86
CA VAL A 189 15.73 -12.05 -19.77
C VAL A 189 16.67 -11.67 -18.62
N PHE A 190 16.61 -12.39 -17.49
CA PHE A 190 17.30 -12.01 -16.26
C PHE A 190 18.35 -13.02 -15.79
N GLY A 191 18.50 -14.16 -16.48
CA GLY A 191 19.43 -15.22 -16.06
C GLY A 191 19.04 -15.93 -14.76
N ILE A 192 17.78 -15.80 -14.32
CA ILE A 192 17.29 -16.46 -13.10
C ILE A 192 17.11 -17.96 -13.34
N PRO A 193 17.42 -18.84 -12.37
CA PRO A 193 17.13 -20.26 -12.51
C PRO A 193 15.64 -20.52 -12.76
N VAL A 194 15.36 -21.38 -13.76
CA VAL A 194 14.00 -21.77 -14.12
C VAL A 194 13.70 -23.17 -13.58
N PHE A 195 12.55 -23.29 -12.93
CA PHE A 195 12.06 -24.54 -12.34
C PHE A 195 10.77 -24.98 -13.02
N GLY A 196 10.67 -26.25 -13.36
CA GLY A 196 9.47 -26.84 -13.95
C GLY A 196 9.25 -28.25 -13.43
N THR A 197 7.98 -28.64 -13.31
CA THR A 197 7.55 -30.00 -13.03
C THR A 197 6.61 -30.46 -14.16
N MET A 198 5.69 -31.38 -13.86
CA MET A 198 4.52 -31.66 -14.69
C MET A 198 3.24 -31.00 -14.15
N ALA A 199 2.20 -30.96 -14.97
CA ALA A 199 0.85 -30.51 -14.61
C ALA A 199 -0.15 -31.68 -14.65
N HIS A 200 -1.29 -31.54 -13.97
CA HIS A 200 -2.35 -32.57 -13.95
C HIS A 200 -2.80 -32.97 -15.36
N SER A 201 -2.90 -32.02 -16.30
CA SER A 201 -3.29 -32.30 -17.68
C SER A 201 -2.38 -33.31 -18.37
N PHE A 202 -1.07 -33.28 -18.08
CA PHE A 202 -0.14 -34.27 -18.62
C PHE A 202 -0.46 -35.66 -18.08
N ILE A 203 -0.77 -35.80 -16.79
CA ILE A 203 -1.11 -37.10 -16.18
C ILE A 203 -2.46 -37.60 -16.73
N GLN A 204 -3.47 -36.74 -16.78
CA GLN A 204 -4.81 -37.08 -17.25
C GLN A 204 -4.87 -37.45 -18.73
N ALA A 205 -3.93 -36.96 -19.56
CA ALA A 205 -3.81 -37.34 -20.96
C ALA A 205 -3.29 -38.78 -21.17
N HIS A 206 -2.77 -39.43 -20.12
CA HIS A 206 -2.27 -40.80 -20.20
C HIS A 206 -3.31 -41.81 -19.71
N ARG A 207 -3.28 -43.01 -20.29
CA ARG A 207 -4.12 -44.14 -19.86
C ARG A 207 -3.88 -44.60 -18.42
N SER A 208 -2.74 -44.24 -17.83
CA SER A 208 -2.43 -44.52 -16.43
C SER A 208 -1.39 -43.53 -15.89
N GLU A 209 -1.47 -43.26 -14.58
CA GLU A 209 -0.56 -42.35 -13.88
C GLU A 209 0.90 -42.83 -13.90
N SER A 210 1.15 -44.14 -13.76
CA SER A 210 2.52 -44.69 -13.85
C SER A 210 3.14 -44.46 -15.22
N LEU A 211 2.35 -44.62 -16.30
CA LEU A 211 2.84 -44.35 -17.66
C LEU A 211 3.18 -42.87 -17.85
N ALA A 212 2.40 -41.97 -17.27
CA ALA A 212 2.73 -40.55 -17.28
C ALA A 212 4.07 -40.27 -16.57
N PHE A 213 4.30 -40.87 -15.40
CA PHE A 213 5.57 -40.71 -14.68
C PHE A 213 6.76 -41.26 -15.46
N GLU A 214 6.61 -42.44 -16.08
CA GLU A 214 7.62 -43.04 -16.96
C GLU A 214 7.93 -42.14 -18.16
N ASN A 215 6.91 -41.72 -18.90
CA ASN A 215 7.07 -40.88 -20.10
C ASN A 215 7.68 -39.51 -19.76
N PHE A 216 7.34 -38.93 -18.61
CA PHE A 216 7.94 -37.68 -18.16
C PHE A 216 9.41 -37.87 -17.82
N ALA A 217 9.77 -38.93 -17.09
CA ALA A 217 11.15 -39.28 -16.80
C ALA A 217 11.95 -39.56 -18.10
N ASP A 218 11.43 -40.45 -18.96
CA ASP A 218 11.46 -40.46 -20.43
C ASP A 218 12.11 -39.25 -21.15
N SER A 219 11.48 -38.10 -20.95
CA SER A 219 11.68 -36.92 -21.78
C SER A 219 12.60 -35.88 -21.14
N MET A 220 12.77 -35.95 -19.82
CA MET A 220 13.51 -34.94 -19.06
C MET A 220 14.95 -35.40 -18.78
N PRO A 221 15.97 -34.59 -19.11
CA PRO A 221 17.37 -34.97 -18.89
C PRO A 221 17.76 -34.95 -17.40
N HIS A 222 17.21 -34.02 -16.62
CA HIS A 222 17.53 -33.80 -15.21
C HIS A 222 16.31 -33.28 -14.43
N ASN A 223 16.42 -33.19 -13.09
CA ASN A 223 15.45 -32.58 -12.19
C ASN A 223 14.01 -33.11 -12.34
N ILE A 224 13.86 -34.44 -12.32
CA ILE A 224 12.56 -35.11 -12.47
C ILE A 224 11.75 -34.93 -11.17
N VAL A 225 10.68 -34.14 -11.23
CA VAL A 225 9.74 -33.94 -10.11
C VAL A 225 8.33 -34.37 -10.53
N LEU A 226 7.77 -35.36 -9.82
CA LEU A 226 6.52 -36.02 -10.18
C LEU A 226 5.34 -35.54 -9.32
N LEU A 227 4.21 -35.21 -9.94
CA LEU A 227 3.00 -34.70 -9.27
C LEU A 227 2.13 -35.84 -8.76
N LEU A 228 1.79 -35.86 -7.47
CA LEU A 228 1.17 -37.03 -6.83
C LEU A 228 -0.36 -36.95 -6.69
N ASP A 229 -0.94 -35.76 -6.64
CA ASP A 229 -2.31 -35.54 -6.19
C ASP A 229 -3.31 -35.40 -7.35
N THR A 230 -3.09 -36.12 -8.45
CA THR A 230 -4.06 -36.13 -9.57
C THR A 230 -5.27 -36.99 -9.26
N TYR A 231 -5.08 -38.12 -8.57
CA TYR A 231 -6.16 -39.05 -8.21
C TYR A 231 -6.14 -39.41 -6.72
N ASP A 232 -5.00 -39.91 -6.23
CA ASP A 232 -4.79 -40.33 -4.83
C ASP A 232 -3.30 -40.20 -4.50
N THR A 233 -2.99 -39.28 -3.59
CA THR A 233 -1.62 -38.86 -3.27
C THR A 233 -0.74 -39.99 -2.76
N GLU A 234 -1.25 -40.78 -1.80
CA GLU A 234 -0.52 -41.87 -1.18
C GLU A 234 -0.33 -43.03 -2.15
N ARG A 235 -1.36 -43.40 -2.93
CA ARG A 235 -1.22 -44.42 -3.99
C ARG A 235 -0.27 -43.99 -5.09
N ALA A 236 -0.24 -42.70 -5.44
CA ALA A 236 0.73 -42.16 -6.39
C ALA A 236 2.15 -42.24 -5.82
N ALA A 237 2.36 -41.94 -4.54
CA ALA A 237 3.65 -42.10 -3.87
C ALA A 237 4.14 -43.56 -3.90
N GLU A 238 3.26 -44.54 -3.66
CA GLU A 238 3.59 -45.97 -3.80
C GLU A 238 4.02 -46.32 -5.23
N LYS A 239 3.37 -45.75 -6.26
CA LYS A 239 3.78 -45.94 -7.66
C LYS A 239 5.17 -45.36 -7.90
N VAL A 240 5.45 -44.15 -7.40
CA VAL A 240 6.79 -43.53 -7.48
C VAL A 240 7.83 -44.39 -6.75
N ALA A 241 7.49 -44.92 -5.57
CA ALA A 241 8.41 -45.74 -4.79
C ALA A 241 8.82 -47.03 -5.50
N ARG A 242 7.89 -47.65 -6.26
CA ARG A 242 8.20 -48.79 -7.14
C ARG A 242 8.99 -48.38 -8.39
N LEU A 243 8.68 -47.23 -8.97
CA LEU A 243 9.22 -46.80 -10.26
C LEU A 243 10.63 -46.19 -10.15
N ALA A 244 10.92 -45.43 -9.10
CA ALA A 244 12.16 -44.67 -8.96
C ALA A 244 13.43 -45.53 -9.05
N PRO A 245 13.53 -46.72 -8.43
CA PRO A 245 14.69 -47.60 -8.59
C PRO A 245 14.87 -48.10 -10.04
N MET A 246 13.77 -48.36 -10.75
CA MET A 246 13.81 -48.80 -12.16
C MET A 246 14.33 -47.68 -13.07
N LEU A 247 13.84 -46.45 -12.87
CA LEU A 247 14.33 -45.27 -13.59
C LEU A 247 15.81 -44.99 -13.30
N ALA A 248 16.23 -45.15 -12.04
CA ALA A 248 17.62 -44.93 -11.65
C ALA A 248 18.60 -45.87 -12.39
N ARG A 249 18.21 -47.13 -12.65
CA ARG A 249 18.98 -48.08 -13.47
C ARG A 249 19.12 -47.64 -14.93
N LYS A 250 18.19 -46.82 -15.44
CA LYS A 250 18.24 -46.20 -16.77
C LYS A 250 18.97 -44.84 -16.76
N GLY A 251 19.64 -44.48 -15.67
CA GLY A 251 20.31 -43.18 -15.52
C GLY A 251 19.39 -42.00 -15.20
N ARG A 252 18.10 -42.25 -14.92
CA ARG A 252 17.10 -41.21 -14.66
C ARG A 252 16.75 -41.16 -13.18
N ARG A 253 17.25 -40.16 -12.46
CA ARG A 253 16.99 -40.02 -11.01
C ARG A 253 15.80 -39.11 -10.74
N VAL A 254 14.78 -39.65 -10.08
CA VAL A 254 13.68 -38.85 -9.53
C VAL A 254 14.24 -37.95 -8.43
N SER A 255 14.13 -36.64 -8.63
CA SER A 255 14.70 -35.62 -7.75
C SER A 255 13.71 -35.18 -6.66
N GLY A 256 12.41 -35.35 -6.92
CA GLY A 256 11.38 -35.02 -5.95
C GLY A 256 9.97 -35.42 -6.39
N VAL A 257 9.02 -35.15 -5.52
CA VAL A 257 7.58 -35.28 -5.73
C VAL A 257 6.88 -33.99 -5.35
N ARG A 258 5.75 -33.69 -5.99
CA ARG A 258 4.96 -32.47 -5.75
C ARG A 258 3.58 -32.79 -5.18
N LEU A 259 3.18 -32.01 -4.16
CA LEU A 259 1.85 -31.98 -3.55
C LEU A 259 1.23 -30.61 -3.84
N ASP A 260 0.01 -30.54 -4.39
CA ASP A 260 -0.65 -29.28 -4.80
C ASP A 260 -2.00 -29.02 -4.12
N SER A 261 -2.48 -29.96 -3.30
CA SER A 261 -3.81 -29.90 -2.69
C SER A 261 -3.94 -30.73 -1.40
N GLY A 262 -5.09 -30.59 -0.74
CA GLY A 262 -5.42 -31.31 0.48
C GLY A 262 -4.67 -30.80 1.73
N ASN A 263 -4.60 -31.63 2.76
CA ASN A 263 -3.82 -31.32 3.96
C ASN A 263 -2.34 -31.60 3.69
N LEU A 264 -1.62 -30.58 3.23
CA LEU A 264 -0.22 -30.68 2.81
C LEU A 264 0.69 -31.30 3.89
N ALA A 265 0.52 -30.93 5.17
CA ALA A 265 1.32 -31.51 6.27
C ALA A 265 1.05 -33.01 6.45
N GLN A 266 -0.22 -33.42 6.42
CA GLN A 266 -0.60 -34.83 6.57
C GLN A 266 -0.10 -35.66 5.39
N HIS A 267 -0.32 -35.19 4.15
CA HIS A 267 0.15 -35.87 2.95
C HIS A 267 1.67 -35.94 2.91
N ALA A 268 2.39 -34.86 3.24
CA ALA A 268 3.85 -34.88 3.28
C ALA A 268 4.40 -35.95 4.24
N ARG A 269 3.84 -36.08 5.44
CA ARG A 269 4.25 -37.13 6.40
C ARG A 269 4.03 -38.54 5.86
N LYS A 270 2.86 -38.80 5.27
CA LYS A 270 2.54 -40.12 4.71
C LYS A 270 3.41 -40.45 3.50
N VAL A 271 3.58 -39.49 2.58
CA VAL A 271 4.44 -39.64 1.41
C VAL A 271 5.88 -39.88 1.82
N ARG A 272 6.40 -39.12 2.80
CA ARG A 272 7.74 -39.33 3.34
C ARG A 272 7.92 -40.75 3.89
N ALA A 273 6.96 -41.23 4.70
CA ALA A 273 6.98 -42.59 5.23
C ALA A 273 6.98 -43.67 4.13
N ILE A 274 6.17 -43.50 3.08
CA ILE A 274 6.12 -44.43 1.94
C ILE A 274 7.47 -44.48 1.20
N LEU A 275 8.08 -43.31 0.94
CA LEU A 275 9.36 -43.23 0.25
C LEU A 275 10.51 -43.79 1.11
N ASP A 276 10.52 -43.50 2.41
CA ASP A 276 11.57 -43.94 3.32
C ASP A 276 11.55 -45.45 3.56
N ALA A 277 10.35 -46.06 3.57
CA ALA A 277 10.18 -47.51 3.63
C ALA A 277 10.82 -48.24 2.43
N GLN A 278 11.12 -47.53 1.34
CA GLN A 278 11.81 -48.06 0.16
C GLN A 278 13.26 -47.54 0.02
N GLY A 279 13.80 -46.86 1.04
CA GLY A 279 15.16 -46.31 1.00
C GLY A 279 15.31 -45.11 0.05
N LEU A 280 14.25 -44.33 -0.17
CA LEU A 280 14.22 -43.19 -1.09
C LEU A 280 14.27 -41.84 -0.36
N GLN A 281 15.08 -41.75 0.71
CA GLN A 281 15.20 -40.54 1.54
C GLN A 281 15.68 -39.31 0.74
N SER A 282 16.42 -39.53 -0.36
CA SER A 282 16.92 -38.45 -1.22
C SER A 282 15.86 -37.80 -2.11
N ILE A 283 14.68 -38.40 -2.29
CA ILE A 283 13.60 -37.82 -3.09
C ILE A 283 12.94 -36.71 -2.27
N ARG A 284 13.03 -35.47 -2.73
CA ARG A 284 12.49 -34.30 -2.02
C ARG A 284 10.97 -34.17 -2.14
N ILE A 285 10.32 -33.56 -1.16
CA ILE A 285 8.89 -33.23 -1.18
C ILE A 285 8.73 -31.72 -1.42
N PHE A 286 8.07 -31.37 -2.51
CA PHE A 286 7.78 -29.99 -2.89
C PHE A 286 6.28 -29.72 -2.74
N ALA A 287 5.89 -28.64 -2.05
CA ALA A 287 4.49 -28.29 -1.86
C ALA A 287 4.12 -27.05 -2.66
N SER A 288 2.93 -27.04 -3.25
CA SER A 288 2.32 -25.88 -3.89
C SER A 288 0.82 -25.86 -3.61
N GLY A 289 0.10 -24.90 -4.19
CA GLY A 289 -1.35 -24.79 -4.04
C GLY A 289 -1.76 -23.93 -2.85
N GLY A 290 -2.04 -22.65 -3.10
CA GLY A 290 -2.59 -21.74 -2.08
C GLY A 290 -1.62 -21.36 -0.94
N VAL A 291 -0.33 -21.63 -1.09
CA VAL A 291 0.67 -21.28 -0.07
C VAL A 291 1.06 -19.80 -0.10
N ASP A 292 1.31 -19.26 1.09
CA ASP A 292 1.86 -17.94 1.43
C ASP A 292 2.84 -18.05 2.60
N GLU A 293 3.44 -16.94 3.04
CA GLU A 293 4.41 -16.93 4.14
C GLU A 293 3.86 -17.50 5.46
N ARG A 294 2.57 -17.30 5.78
CA ARG A 294 1.97 -17.77 7.03
C ARG A 294 1.70 -19.26 7.00
N SER A 295 1.15 -19.76 5.91
CA SER A 295 0.95 -21.20 5.71
C SER A 295 2.29 -21.94 5.68
N ILE A 296 3.34 -21.34 5.07
CA ILE A 296 4.70 -21.89 5.08
C ILE A 296 5.24 -21.98 6.52
N GLU A 297 5.18 -20.89 7.30
CA GLU A 297 5.59 -20.88 8.71
C GLU A 297 4.87 -21.97 9.52
N ASN A 298 3.54 -22.08 9.37
CA ASN A 298 2.73 -23.10 10.04
C ASN A 298 3.09 -24.53 9.63
N LEU A 299 3.33 -24.78 8.34
CA LEU A 299 3.73 -26.10 7.84
C LEU A 299 5.08 -26.52 8.44
N LEU A 300 6.05 -25.61 8.47
CA LEU A 300 7.37 -25.86 9.03
C LEU A 300 7.33 -26.03 10.56
N ALA A 301 6.59 -25.18 11.27
CA ALA A 301 6.39 -25.29 12.72
C ALA A 301 5.73 -26.62 13.12
N SER A 302 4.89 -27.18 12.26
CA SER A 302 4.26 -28.50 12.47
C SER A 302 5.21 -29.70 12.23
N GLY A 303 6.46 -29.45 11.81
CA GLY A 303 7.42 -30.49 11.44
C GLY A 303 7.03 -31.25 10.17
N ALA A 304 6.29 -30.63 9.24
CA ALA A 304 5.96 -31.26 7.97
C ALA A 304 7.25 -31.50 7.15
N PRO A 305 7.50 -32.71 6.62
CA PRO A 305 8.71 -33.01 5.87
C PRO A 305 8.61 -32.48 4.44
N ILE A 306 8.66 -31.16 4.29
CA ILE A 306 8.61 -30.44 3.02
C ILE A 306 9.96 -29.75 2.80
N ASP A 307 10.53 -29.95 1.62
CA ASP A 307 11.86 -29.47 1.23
C ASP A 307 11.81 -28.16 0.44
N GLY A 308 10.66 -27.83 -0.14
CA GLY A 308 10.48 -26.59 -0.89
C GLY A 308 9.02 -26.26 -1.18
N PHE A 309 8.79 -25.00 -1.59
CA PHE A 309 7.48 -24.43 -1.84
C PHE A 309 7.41 -23.73 -3.19
N GLY A 310 6.33 -24.00 -3.93
CA GLY A 310 5.92 -23.25 -5.11
C GLY A 310 4.88 -22.22 -4.72
N VAL A 311 5.29 -20.95 -4.64
CA VAL A 311 4.43 -19.85 -4.18
C VAL A 311 3.88 -19.11 -5.39
N GLY A 312 2.56 -19.10 -5.53
CA GLY A 312 1.87 -18.62 -6.74
C GLY A 312 1.09 -17.32 -6.53
N THR A 313 -0.23 -17.42 -6.65
CA THR A 313 -1.20 -16.31 -6.63
C THR A 313 -0.96 -15.31 -5.52
N LEU A 314 -0.87 -15.77 -4.27
CA LEU A 314 -0.85 -14.88 -3.10
C LEU A 314 0.41 -14.02 -3.03
N MET A 315 1.53 -14.50 -3.59
CA MET A 315 2.76 -13.74 -3.72
C MET A 315 2.70 -12.81 -4.93
N THR A 316 2.42 -13.33 -6.13
CA THR A 316 2.52 -12.55 -7.38
C THR A 316 1.51 -11.40 -7.47
N THR A 317 0.41 -11.46 -6.72
CA THR A 317 -0.57 -10.37 -6.63
C THR A 317 -0.43 -9.55 -5.35
N SER A 318 0.49 -9.92 -4.45
CA SER A 318 0.58 -9.41 -3.08
C SER A 318 -0.81 -9.32 -2.43
N ALA A 319 -1.52 -10.45 -2.38
CA ALA A 319 -2.97 -10.47 -2.10
C ALA A 319 -3.36 -9.81 -0.77
N ASP A 320 -2.47 -9.78 0.22
CA ASP A 320 -2.70 -9.16 1.52
C ASP A 320 -2.44 -7.64 1.55
N ALA A 321 -1.69 -7.12 0.57
CA ALA A 321 -1.39 -5.71 0.38
C ALA A 321 -1.07 -5.42 -1.10
N PRO A 322 -2.08 -5.36 -1.99
CA PRO A 322 -1.87 -5.27 -3.44
C PRO A 322 -1.47 -3.86 -3.92
N TYR A 323 -1.37 -2.89 -3.01
CA TYR A 323 -0.88 -1.54 -3.29
C TYR A 323 -0.17 -0.96 -2.05
N LEU A 324 0.70 0.03 -2.28
CA LEU A 324 1.28 0.90 -1.26
C LEU A 324 0.62 2.28 -1.31
N ASP A 325 0.54 2.94 -0.16
CA ASP A 325 0.24 4.37 -0.05
C ASP A 325 1.49 5.17 -0.47
N SER A 326 1.90 5.04 -1.74
CA SER A 326 3.06 5.70 -2.32
C SER A 326 2.70 7.01 -3.01
N ALA A 327 3.68 7.90 -3.15
CA ALA A 327 3.51 9.15 -3.88
C ALA A 327 4.81 9.55 -4.57
N TYR A 328 4.71 10.12 -5.76
CA TYR A 328 5.76 10.91 -6.41
C TYR A 328 5.35 12.39 -6.31
N LYS A 329 6.16 13.22 -5.65
CA LYS A 329 5.77 14.60 -5.36
C LYS A 329 6.93 15.57 -5.50
N ILE A 330 6.63 16.74 -6.06
CA ILE A 330 7.54 17.87 -6.12
C ILE A 330 7.89 18.34 -4.71
N GLN A 331 9.18 18.59 -4.51
CA GLN A 331 9.77 19.07 -3.25
C GLN A 331 10.49 20.40 -3.45
N GLU A 332 10.96 20.68 -4.66
CA GLU A 332 11.56 21.95 -5.06
C GLU A 332 11.20 22.31 -6.51
N TYR A 333 11.07 23.59 -6.80
CA TYR A 333 10.94 24.15 -8.15
C TYR A 333 11.74 25.45 -8.25
N ASP A 334 12.59 25.58 -9.26
CA ASP A 334 13.44 26.75 -9.49
C ASP A 334 14.27 27.15 -8.26
N GLY A 335 14.83 26.13 -7.57
CA GLY A 335 15.60 26.29 -6.34
C GLY A 335 14.79 26.64 -5.09
N GLN A 336 13.46 26.71 -5.18
CA GLN A 336 12.57 27.02 -4.07
C GLN A 336 11.83 25.78 -3.59
N ALA A 337 11.84 25.54 -2.28
CA ALA A 337 11.15 24.39 -1.70
C ALA A 337 9.62 24.53 -1.76
N THR A 338 8.95 23.43 -2.11
CA THR A 338 7.49 23.34 -2.24
C THR A 338 6.89 22.43 -1.19
N ARG A 339 5.64 22.67 -0.80
CA ARG A 339 4.96 21.85 0.23
C ARG A 339 3.47 21.68 -0.05
N LYS A 340 3.00 20.44 -0.02
CA LYS A 340 1.57 20.10 -0.04
C LYS A 340 1.06 19.95 1.40
N ARG A 341 -0.14 20.48 1.69
CA ARG A 341 -0.71 20.54 3.06
C ARG A 341 -1.99 19.74 3.31
N SER A 342 -2.55 19.06 2.30
CA SER A 342 -3.84 18.39 2.48
C SER A 342 -3.84 17.46 3.70
N GLU A 343 -4.94 17.46 4.44
CA GLU A 343 -5.11 16.70 5.68
C GLU A 343 -4.68 15.23 5.50
N GLY A 344 -3.83 14.74 6.41
CA GLY A 344 -3.29 13.38 6.36
C GLY A 344 -2.35 13.07 5.19
N LYS A 345 -2.06 14.02 4.30
CA LYS A 345 -1.23 13.86 3.09
C LYS A 345 -0.24 15.01 2.90
N ALA A 346 0.20 15.64 3.98
CA ALA A 346 1.25 16.66 3.93
C ALA A 346 2.57 16.05 3.40
N THR A 347 3.42 16.88 2.79
CA THR A 347 4.75 16.47 2.31
C THR A 347 5.85 17.24 3.01
N TRP A 348 7.01 16.62 3.17
CA TRP A 348 8.20 17.28 3.70
C TRP A 348 8.91 18.07 2.59
N PRO A 349 9.07 19.40 2.71
CA PRO A 349 9.64 20.22 1.65
C PRO A 349 11.14 19.98 1.46
N GLY A 350 11.65 20.39 0.29
CA GLY A 350 13.07 20.35 -0.03
C GLY A 350 13.56 18.98 -0.49
N ALA A 351 14.63 18.97 -1.28
CA ALA A 351 15.32 17.77 -1.71
C ALA A 351 15.99 17.11 -0.50
N LYS A 352 15.74 15.81 -0.29
CA LYS A 352 16.18 15.09 0.90
C LYS A 352 17.27 14.05 0.61
N GLN A 353 17.92 13.61 1.68
CA GLN A 353 18.78 12.44 1.75
C GLN A 353 18.35 11.62 2.97
N VAL A 354 18.55 10.30 2.90
CA VAL A 354 18.30 9.36 4.01
C VAL A 354 19.63 8.80 4.46
N TYR A 355 19.88 8.82 5.76
CA TYR A 355 21.07 8.25 6.38
C TYR A 355 20.68 7.12 7.31
N ARG A 356 21.28 5.94 7.10
CA ARG A 356 21.14 4.82 8.01
C ARG A 356 22.18 4.89 9.11
N ILE A 357 21.73 4.83 10.36
CA ILE A 357 22.57 4.95 11.55
C ILE A 357 22.45 3.68 12.38
N ALA A 358 23.59 3.10 12.74
CA ALA A 358 23.65 1.94 13.63
C ALA A 358 23.12 2.28 15.04
N PRO A 359 22.50 1.33 15.76
CA PRO A 359 22.26 -0.06 15.36
C PRO A 359 21.03 -0.25 14.45
N ALA A 360 20.01 0.62 14.51
CA ALA A 360 18.76 0.45 13.75
C ALA A 360 17.87 1.72 13.78
N ARG A 361 18.30 2.80 13.13
CA ARG A 361 17.46 3.97 12.86
C ARG A 361 17.85 4.65 11.56
N ASP A 362 16.90 5.31 10.93
CA ASP A 362 17.14 6.15 9.76
C ASP A 362 16.88 7.63 10.09
N TYR A 363 17.62 8.51 9.44
CA TYR A 363 17.55 9.96 9.62
C TYR A 363 17.41 10.63 8.26
N VAL A 364 16.35 11.43 8.08
CA VAL A 364 16.04 12.12 6.83
C VAL A 364 16.40 13.59 6.98
N SER A 365 17.36 14.08 6.19
CA SER A 365 17.82 15.47 6.20
C SER A 365 17.63 16.16 4.85
N LEU A 366 17.76 17.49 4.81
CA LEU A 366 17.90 18.19 3.55
C LEU A 366 19.22 17.78 2.89
N ARG A 367 19.21 17.58 1.57
CA ARG A 367 20.40 17.20 0.80
C ARG A 367 21.46 18.29 0.79
N ALA A 368 21.04 19.56 0.76
CA ALA A 368 21.92 20.72 0.82
C ALA A 368 22.38 21.07 2.24
N ALA A 369 22.00 20.28 3.26
CA ALA A 369 22.41 20.57 4.64
C ALA A 369 23.95 20.49 4.76
N PRO A 370 24.60 21.45 5.45
CA PRO A 370 26.05 21.58 5.49
C PRO A 370 26.77 20.44 6.23
N HIS A 371 26.04 19.60 6.97
CA HIS A 371 26.60 18.49 7.74
C HIS A 371 25.77 17.22 7.54
N SER A 372 26.43 16.13 7.16
CA SER A 372 25.85 14.80 7.28
C SER A 372 25.66 14.47 8.76
N PRO A 373 24.48 13.99 9.17
CA PRO A 373 24.22 13.63 10.56
C PRO A 373 25.04 12.39 10.95
N MET A 374 25.90 12.53 11.96
CA MET A 374 26.35 11.48 12.90
C MET A 374 26.68 10.11 12.27
N ASP A 375 27.83 9.96 11.61
CA ASP A 375 28.39 8.69 11.10
C ASP A 375 27.43 7.82 10.25
N GLY A 376 26.33 8.39 9.74
CA GLY A 376 25.30 7.67 9.00
C GLY A 376 25.70 7.37 7.56
N VAL A 377 25.30 6.21 7.05
CA VAL A 377 25.53 5.82 5.65
C VAL A 377 24.41 6.39 4.78
N PRO A 378 24.70 7.22 3.76
CA PRO A 378 23.66 7.73 2.86
C PRO A 378 23.05 6.59 2.04
N LEU A 379 21.74 6.57 1.88
CA LEU A 379 21.02 5.52 1.17
C LEU A 379 20.67 5.89 -0.28
N LEU A 380 20.48 7.19 -0.61
CA LEU A 380 20.32 7.61 -2.00
C LEU A 380 21.69 7.77 -2.66
N GLU A 381 21.92 7.02 -3.72
CA GLU A 381 23.13 7.05 -4.53
C GLU A 381 22.87 7.68 -5.91
N PRO A 382 23.87 8.36 -6.51
CA PRO A 382 23.80 8.78 -7.91
C PRO A 382 23.61 7.59 -8.85
N VAL A 383 22.61 7.63 -9.73
CA VAL A 383 22.35 6.58 -10.72
C VAL A 383 22.41 7.14 -12.15
N MET A 384 21.86 8.34 -12.36
CA MET A 384 21.90 9.03 -13.64
C MET A 384 22.29 10.50 -13.41
N ARG A 385 23.11 11.03 -14.30
CA ARG A 385 23.42 12.46 -14.37
C ARG A 385 23.27 12.95 -15.80
N ARG A 386 22.51 14.03 -15.99
CA ARG A 386 22.23 14.64 -17.30
C ARG A 386 21.76 13.62 -18.33
N GLY A 387 20.80 12.77 -17.96
CA GLY A 387 20.27 11.72 -18.83
C GLY A 387 21.19 10.52 -19.07
N LYS A 388 22.36 10.46 -18.43
CA LYS A 388 23.35 9.38 -18.62
C LYS A 388 23.61 8.61 -17.34
N ARG A 389 23.57 7.29 -17.44
CA ARG A 389 23.86 6.39 -16.32
C ARG A 389 25.30 6.59 -15.83
N VAL A 390 25.51 6.60 -14.51
CA VAL A 390 26.84 6.83 -13.91
C VAL A 390 27.65 5.55 -13.69
N ALA A 391 26.99 4.39 -13.67
CA ALA A 391 27.58 3.07 -13.43
C ALA A 391 26.80 2.00 -14.22
N PRO A 392 27.41 0.85 -14.57
CA PRO A 392 26.69 -0.22 -15.28
C PRO A 392 25.53 -0.82 -14.45
N PRO A 393 24.60 -1.56 -15.09
CA PRO A 393 23.55 -2.31 -14.38
C PRO A 393 24.11 -3.19 -13.26
N VAL A 394 23.49 -3.13 -12.08
CA VAL A 394 23.87 -3.98 -10.94
C VAL A 394 23.33 -5.41 -11.16
N PRO A 395 24.17 -6.45 -11.11
CA PRO A 395 23.71 -7.83 -11.20
C PRO A 395 22.69 -8.18 -10.12
N LEU A 396 21.66 -8.97 -10.46
CA LEU A 396 20.61 -9.35 -9.50
C LEU A 396 21.15 -10.06 -8.25
N ASN A 397 22.26 -10.79 -8.36
CA ASN A 397 22.90 -11.46 -7.22
C ASN A 397 23.47 -10.46 -6.21
N GLU A 398 23.93 -9.29 -6.65
CA GLU A 398 24.41 -8.23 -5.76
C GLU A 398 23.23 -7.56 -5.04
N SER A 399 22.12 -7.28 -5.73
CA SER A 399 20.90 -6.77 -5.08
C SER A 399 20.32 -7.76 -4.08
N ARG A 400 20.38 -9.06 -4.39
CA ARG A 400 19.99 -10.15 -3.48
C ARG A 400 20.92 -10.22 -2.26
N GLN A 401 22.22 -10.09 -2.47
CA GLN A 401 23.21 -10.09 -1.38
C GLN A 401 23.03 -8.86 -0.48
N ARG A 402 22.79 -7.68 -1.05
CA ARG A 402 22.47 -6.46 -0.32
C ARG A 402 21.27 -6.66 0.60
N LEU A 403 20.17 -7.22 0.08
CA LEU A 403 19.00 -7.50 0.92
C LEU A 403 19.33 -8.46 2.06
N ARG A 404 20.15 -9.50 1.82
CA ARG A 404 20.56 -10.42 2.89
C ARG A 404 21.30 -9.68 4.01
N GLU A 405 22.26 -8.84 3.67
CA GLU A 405 23.04 -8.05 4.64
C GLU A 405 22.16 -7.04 5.38
N GLU A 406 21.20 -6.44 4.69
CA GLU A 406 20.20 -5.53 5.27
C GLU A 406 19.32 -6.26 6.29
N LEU A 407 18.82 -7.45 5.94
CA LEU A 407 18.05 -8.28 6.86
C LEU A 407 18.87 -8.70 8.08
N GLU A 408 20.15 -9.07 7.92
CA GLU A 408 21.03 -9.43 9.05
C GLU A 408 21.23 -8.28 10.04
N ARG A 409 21.18 -7.03 9.56
CA ARG A 409 21.30 -5.83 10.40
C ARG A 409 19.98 -5.41 11.05
N LEU A 410 18.83 -5.90 10.55
CA LEU A 410 17.54 -5.55 11.13
C LEU A 410 17.32 -6.24 12.50
N PRO A 411 16.75 -5.52 13.47
CA PRO A 411 16.24 -6.13 14.70
C PRO A 411 15.31 -7.32 14.43
N ASP A 412 15.47 -8.40 15.20
CA ASP A 412 14.73 -9.67 15.04
C ASP A 412 13.22 -9.47 14.95
N ALA A 413 12.66 -8.56 15.76
CA ALA A 413 11.23 -8.27 15.76
C ALA A 413 10.72 -7.82 14.38
N LEU A 414 11.52 -7.06 13.62
CA LEU A 414 11.13 -6.57 12.29
C LEU A 414 11.18 -7.66 11.22
N ARG A 415 11.98 -8.71 11.44
CA ARG A 415 12.06 -9.89 10.57
C ARG A 415 10.91 -10.88 10.79
N SER A 416 10.17 -10.75 11.89
CA SER A 416 9.01 -11.60 12.15
C SER A 416 7.85 -11.31 11.20
N LEU A 417 6.92 -12.27 11.06
CA LEU A 417 5.67 -12.05 10.32
C LEU A 417 4.65 -11.20 11.10
N GLU A 418 4.89 -11.02 12.40
CA GLU A 418 4.03 -10.26 13.31
C GLU A 418 4.24 -8.77 13.18
N SER A 419 3.16 -8.00 13.39
CA SER A 419 3.20 -6.56 13.20
C SER A 419 3.98 -5.85 14.29
N THR A 420 4.97 -5.06 13.91
CA THR A 420 5.76 -4.22 14.84
C THR A 420 5.21 -2.80 14.98
N ARG A 421 3.95 -2.54 14.59
CA ARG A 421 3.33 -1.21 14.66
C ARG A 421 3.39 -0.53 16.03
N ARG A 422 3.49 -1.31 17.12
CA ARG A 422 3.63 -0.81 18.49
C ARG A 422 5.05 -0.36 18.84
N THR A 423 6.04 -0.87 18.12
CA THR A 423 7.47 -0.58 18.28
C THR A 423 8.09 -0.44 16.89
N PRO A 424 7.70 0.61 16.13
CA PRO A 424 8.14 0.77 14.75
C PRO A 424 9.64 1.08 14.68
N TYR A 425 10.24 0.82 13.51
CA TYR A 425 11.58 1.28 13.21
C TYR A 425 11.65 2.82 13.31
N ALA A 426 12.71 3.34 13.93
CA ALA A 426 12.84 4.77 14.18
C ALA A 426 13.31 5.50 12.92
N VAL A 427 12.42 6.30 12.33
CA VAL A 427 12.74 7.25 11.25
C VAL A 427 12.62 8.66 11.80
N THR A 428 13.73 9.38 11.86
CA THR A 428 13.78 10.75 12.39
C THR A 428 13.84 11.75 11.25
N ILE A 429 12.90 12.71 11.22
CA ILE A 429 12.94 13.84 10.29
C ILE A 429 13.76 14.96 10.92
N ALA A 430 14.73 15.47 10.18
CA ALA A 430 15.65 16.48 10.67
C ALA A 430 14.96 17.81 11.02
N PRO A 431 15.41 18.53 12.07
CA PRO A 431 14.83 19.81 12.48
C PRO A 431 14.74 20.84 11.35
N GLU A 432 15.74 20.92 10.47
CA GLU A 432 15.76 21.87 9.36
C GLU A 432 14.62 21.65 8.35
N ILE A 433 14.14 20.40 8.18
CA ILE A 433 12.98 20.09 7.36
C ILE A 433 11.71 20.59 8.05
N LEU A 434 11.60 20.38 9.37
CA LEU A 434 10.46 20.82 10.17
C LEU A 434 10.35 22.35 10.19
N GLU A 435 11.48 23.04 10.33
CA GLU A 435 11.57 24.49 10.27
C GLU A 435 11.24 25.04 8.88
N LEU A 436 11.76 24.40 7.81
CA LEU A 436 11.41 24.77 6.43
C LEU A 436 9.90 24.58 6.18
N ALA A 437 9.33 23.48 6.63
CA ALA A 437 7.90 23.22 6.60
C ALA A 437 7.11 24.32 7.30
N ALA A 438 7.48 24.67 8.55
CA ALA A 438 6.81 25.72 9.31
C ALA A 438 6.92 27.11 8.64
N ARG A 439 8.07 27.43 8.06
CA ARG A 439 8.29 28.69 7.32
C ARG A 439 7.41 28.80 6.08
N LEU A 440 7.35 27.73 5.27
CA LEU A 440 6.43 27.68 4.13
C LEU A 440 4.99 27.77 4.60
N ASP A 441 4.66 27.06 5.69
CA ASP A 441 3.33 27.07 6.30
C ASP A 441 2.89 28.49 6.70
N ALA A 442 3.80 29.30 7.24
CA ALA A 442 3.58 30.69 7.60
C ALA A 442 3.60 31.67 6.41
N SER A 443 4.45 31.48 5.41
CA SER A 443 4.57 32.41 4.26
C SER A 443 3.29 32.43 3.42
N GLU A 444 2.66 31.29 3.16
CA GLU A 444 1.34 31.26 2.51
C GLU A 444 0.24 31.87 3.37
N ALA A 445 0.28 31.73 4.71
CA ALA A 445 -0.68 32.42 5.56
C ALA A 445 -0.55 33.94 5.46
N SER A 446 0.67 34.46 5.21
CA SER A 446 0.91 35.88 4.92
C SER A 446 0.56 36.30 3.49
N GLY A 447 0.81 35.44 2.48
CA GLY A 447 0.41 35.67 1.09
C GLY A 447 -1.11 35.60 0.89
N ALA A 448 -1.80 34.69 1.58
CA ALA A 448 -3.25 34.63 1.63
C ALA A 448 -3.84 35.88 2.28
N ARG A 449 -3.21 36.46 3.32
CA ARG A 449 -3.61 37.78 3.88
C ARG A 449 -3.45 38.94 2.91
N SER A 450 -2.53 38.85 1.95
CA SER A 450 -2.33 39.84 0.88
C SER A 450 -3.36 39.71 -0.24
N LEU A 451 -3.70 38.48 -0.64
CA LEU A 451 -4.69 38.19 -1.68
C LEU A 451 -6.15 38.34 -1.19
N LEU A 452 -6.41 38.16 0.10
CA LEU A 452 -7.72 38.42 0.75
C LEU A 452 -8.17 39.89 0.70
N ARG A 453 -7.35 40.82 0.19
CA ARG A 453 -7.79 42.20 -0.10
C ARG A 453 -8.42 42.37 -1.48
N LEU A 454 -8.36 41.37 -2.37
CA LEU A 454 -8.80 41.52 -3.76
C LEU A 454 -9.91 40.56 -4.20
N GLU A 455 -10.23 39.52 -3.44
CA GLU A 455 -11.30 38.58 -3.82
C GLU A 455 -12.20 38.29 -2.62
N ASN A 456 -13.29 39.06 -2.51
CA ASN A 456 -14.32 38.87 -1.51
C ASN A 456 -15.68 38.76 -2.23
N GLU A 457 -15.86 37.72 -3.04
CA GLU A 457 -17.18 37.31 -3.56
C GLU A 457 -17.30 35.77 -3.59
N THR A 458 -17.35 35.15 -2.40
CA THR A 458 -18.16 33.96 -2.04
C THR A 458 -17.81 33.58 -0.59
N GLY A 459 -18.33 34.38 0.33
CA GLY A 459 -17.91 34.42 1.74
C GLY A 459 -18.48 33.30 2.62
N TYR A 460 -17.77 32.16 2.72
CA TYR A 460 -17.82 31.36 3.95
C TYR A 460 -16.40 30.92 4.37
N PRO A 461 -15.86 31.42 5.49
CA PRO A 461 -14.54 31.03 5.97
C PRO A 461 -14.53 29.61 6.55
N HIS A 462 -13.41 28.91 6.42
CA HIS A 462 -13.16 27.64 7.12
C HIS A 462 -13.27 27.83 8.64
N MET A 463 -14.23 27.13 9.26
CA MET A 463 -14.44 27.18 10.70
C MET A 463 -13.63 26.11 11.42
N LYS A 464 -12.70 26.51 12.29
CA LYS A 464 -12.05 25.63 13.27
C LYS A 464 -12.71 25.85 14.64
N ARG A 465 -13.00 24.77 15.38
CA ARG A 465 -13.55 24.81 16.74
C ARG A 465 -12.74 23.88 17.62
N THR A 466 -12.45 24.30 18.86
CA THR A 466 -11.62 23.51 19.78
C THR A 466 -12.30 23.28 21.13
N ALA A 467 -11.95 22.16 21.78
CA ALA A 467 -12.31 21.83 23.15
C ALA A 467 -11.13 21.12 23.81
N THR A 468 -11.00 21.27 25.13
CA THR A 468 -9.91 20.67 25.93
C THR A 468 -10.50 19.74 26.97
N ALA A 469 -9.91 18.55 27.13
CA ALA A 469 -10.22 17.59 28.17
C ALA A 469 -8.97 17.35 29.04
N ILE A 470 -9.15 17.36 30.35
CA ILE A 470 -8.12 16.97 31.33
C ILE A 470 -8.65 15.74 32.05
N TRP A 471 -7.86 14.66 32.11
CA TRP A 471 -8.18 13.45 32.87
C TRP A 471 -7.08 13.14 33.86
N LYS A 472 -7.45 12.81 35.10
CA LYS A 472 -6.55 12.47 36.19
C LYS A 472 -6.96 11.14 36.80
N ASN A 473 -5.96 10.36 37.23
CA ASN A 473 -6.09 9.00 37.77
C ASN A 473 -6.56 7.95 36.73
N GLY A 474 -6.09 6.70 36.87
CA GLY A 474 -6.36 5.63 35.90
C GLY A 474 -7.62 4.82 36.24
N GLY A 475 -8.36 4.38 35.21
CA GLY A 475 -9.44 3.41 35.36
C GLY A 475 -10.70 3.98 36.03
N LYS A 476 -11.34 3.17 36.90
CA LYS A 476 -12.65 3.49 37.51
C LYS A 476 -12.63 4.62 38.54
N THR A 477 -11.45 5.04 38.99
CA THR A 477 -11.26 6.15 39.94
C THR A 477 -10.89 7.46 39.23
N GLY A 478 -10.95 7.49 37.90
CA GLY A 478 -10.58 8.65 37.12
C GLY A 478 -11.63 9.75 37.15
N GLU A 479 -11.14 10.98 37.22
CA GLU A 479 -11.90 12.22 37.23
C GLU A 479 -11.24 13.20 36.28
N GLY A 480 -12.04 14.09 35.69
CA GLY A 480 -11.55 15.03 34.70
C GLY A 480 -12.40 16.28 34.59
N SER A 481 -11.96 17.19 33.73
CA SER A 481 -12.69 18.40 33.37
C SER A 481 -12.70 18.65 31.86
N LEU A 482 -13.77 19.26 31.38
CA LEU A 482 -13.98 19.64 29.98
C LEU A 482 -14.17 21.16 29.86
N SER A 483 -13.55 21.75 28.83
CA SER A 483 -13.74 23.16 28.47
C SER A 483 -13.95 23.32 26.97
N THR A 484 -14.90 24.16 26.56
CA THR A 484 -15.15 24.51 25.15
C THR A 484 -14.68 25.92 24.84
N GLU A 485 -14.27 26.19 23.60
CA GLU A 485 -13.88 27.53 23.13
C GLU A 485 -15.00 28.57 23.33
N SER A 486 -16.27 28.14 23.25
CA SER A 486 -17.44 29.00 23.49
C SER A 486 -17.64 29.38 24.95
N GLY A 487 -16.95 28.71 25.89
CA GLY A 487 -17.20 28.84 27.33
C GLY A 487 -18.48 28.14 27.84
N ALA A 488 -19.24 27.48 26.95
CA ALA A 488 -20.43 26.71 27.34
C ALA A 488 -20.12 25.60 28.36
N LEU A 489 -18.93 25.00 28.25
CA LEU A 489 -18.31 24.25 29.34
C LEU A 489 -17.06 25.00 29.78
N SER A 490 -16.94 25.26 31.07
CA SER A 490 -15.76 25.86 31.69
C SER A 490 -15.35 25.02 32.89
N ASN A 491 -14.30 24.21 32.71
CA ASN A 491 -13.85 23.20 33.69
C ASN A 491 -14.98 22.30 34.20
N ALA A 492 -15.92 21.92 33.33
CA ALA A 492 -17.05 21.06 33.70
C ALA A 492 -16.54 19.67 34.09
N SER A 493 -16.85 19.22 35.30
CA SER A 493 -16.39 17.94 35.83
C SER A 493 -17.03 16.76 35.10
N TYR A 494 -16.22 15.75 34.77
CA TYR A 494 -16.69 14.45 34.32
C TYR A 494 -15.89 13.34 35.00
N SER A 495 -16.49 12.18 35.25
CA SER A 495 -15.83 11.05 35.91
C SER A 495 -16.23 9.72 35.28
N PHE A 496 -15.57 8.64 35.70
CA PHE A 496 -15.98 7.31 35.27
C PHE A 496 -17.46 7.02 35.63
N LEU A 497 -17.91 7.47 36.80
CA LEU A 497 -19.28 7.24 37.28
C LEU A 497 -20.31 8.04 36.47
N THR A 498 -20.03 9.30 36.12
CA THR A 498 -20.97 10.09 35.29
C THR A 498 -21.01 9.62 33.84
N ARG A 499 -20.04 8.81 33.40
CA ARG A 499 -19.97 8.31 32.03
C ARG A 499 -20.51 6.89 31.85
N PHE A 500 -20.24 6.00 32.80
CA PHE A 500 -20.55 4.57 32.67
C PHE A 500 -21.59 4.07 33.68
N GLU A 501 -22.05 4.93 34.58
CA GLU A 501 -23.19 4.66 35.46
C GLU A 501 -24.30 5.69 35.17
N ASN A 502 -25.55 5.37 35.53
CA ASN A 502 -26.72 6.24 35.26
C ASN A 502 -26.77 7.47 36.19
N LYS A 503 -25.63 8.13 36.41
CA LYS A 503 -25.52 9.32 37.23
C LYS A 503 -25.52 10.56 36.34
N VAL A 504 -26.44 11.49 36.62
CA VAL A 504 -26.53 12.77 35.91
C VAL A 504 -25.21 13.53 36.03
N GLY A 505 -24.67 13.98 34.89
CA GLY A 505 -23.44 14.77 34.80
C GLY A 505 -22.87 14.80 33.38
N THR A 506 -22.04 15.80 33.09
CA THR A 506 -21.44 15.98 31.76
C THR A 506 -20.63 14.75 31.36
N ASN A 507 -20.94 14.19 30.19
CA ASN A 507 -20.23 13.05 29.63
C ASN A 507 -20.11 13.16 28.09
N PRO A 508 -19.15 12.48 27.47
CA PRO A 508 -18.96 12.56 26.02
C PRO A 508 -20.22 12.21 25.20
N GLU A 509 -21.00 11.25 25.66
CA GLU A 509 -22.18 10.75 24.97
C GLU A 509 -23.32 11.80 24.96
N GLU A 510 -23.53 12.53 26.07
CA GLU A 510 -24.43 13.68 26.16
C GLU A 510 -23.97 14.83 25.24
N LEU A 511 -22.67 15.08 25.14
CA LEU A 511 -22.14 16.11 24.25
C LEU A 511 -22.30 15.74 22.77
N VAL A 512 -22.17 14.45 22.44
CA VAL A 512 -22.49 13.93 21.10
C VAL A 512 -23.98 14.06 20.82
N ALA A 513 -24.85 13.75 21.80
CA ALA A 513 -26.29 13.92 21.67
C ALA A 513 -26.66 15.39 21.38
N ALA A 514 -26.10 16.32 22.15
CA ALA A 514 -26.32 17.76 21.95
C ALA A 514 -25.82 18.25 20.58
N ALA A 515 -24.62 17.80 20.16
CA ALA A 515 -24.07 18.14 18.86
C ALA A 515 -24.93 17.59 17.71
N HIS A 516 -25.42 16.36 17.83
CA HIS A 516 -26.23 15.72 16.81
C HIS A 516 -27.62 16.37 16.71
N ALA A 517 -28.28 16.61 17.84
CA ALA A 517 -29.56 17.32 17.89
C ALA A 517 -29.47 18.68 17.20
N GLY A 518 -28.52 19.53 17.62
CA GLY A 518 -28.36 20.87 17.04
C GLY A 518 -28.01 20.85 15.55
N CYS A 519 -27.09 19.98 15.15
CA CYS A 519 -26.69 19.85 13.74
C CYS A 519 -27.85 19.35 12.86
N PHE A 520 -28.64 18.39 13.35
CA PHE A 520 -29.81 17.87 12.66
C PHE A 520 -30.88 18.95 12.52
N SER A 521 -31.24 19.66 13.60
CA SER A 521 -32.28 20.71 13.55
C SER A 521 -31.92 21.82 12.56
N MET A 522 -30.65 22.23 12.50
CA MET A 522 -30.17 23.20 11.52
C MET A 522 -30.26 22.68 10.08
N ALA A 523 -29.88 21.41 9.85
CA ALA A 523 -29.99 20.80 8.53
C ALA A 523 -31.44 20.66 8.08
N LEU A 524 -32.33 20.21 8.98
CA LEU A 524 -33.76 20.10 8.71
C LEU A 524 -34.39 21.47 8.38
N SER A 525 -34.03 22.51 9.13
CA SER A 525 -34.46 23.88 8.83
C SER A 525 -34.02 24.30 7.42
N SER A 526 -32.78 23.99 7.03
CA SER A 526 -32.27 24.28 5.68
C SER A 526 -32.99 23.48 4.58
N GLU A 527 -33.30 22.20 4.79
CA GLU A 527 -34.06 21.40 3.82
C GLU A 527 -35.50 21.89 3.68
N LEU A 528 -36.13 22.32 4.79
CA LEU A 528 -37.46 22.94 4.75
C LEU A 528 -37.44 24.25 3.97
N GLU A 529 -36.43 25.10 4.19
CA GLU A 529 -36.29 26.37 3.47
C GLU A 529 -36.04 26.17 1.97
N LYS A 530 -35.19 25.21 1.59
CA LYS A 530 -34.99 24.83 0.16
C LYS A 530 -36.28 24.37 -0.50
N ALA A 531 -37.15 23.70 0.26
CA ALA A 531 -38.47 23.29 -0.19
C ALA A 531 -39.53 24.40 -0.06
N SER A 532 -39.12 25.65 0.23
CA SER A 532 -39.98 26.82 0.39
C SER A 532 -40.97 26.76 1.54
N PHE A 533 -40.69 25.93 2.55
CA PHE A 533 -41.43 25.90 3.81
C PHE A 533 -40.71 26.69 4.89
N LYS A 534 -41.50 27.40 5.71
CA LYS A 534 -40.98 28.12 6.86
C LYS A 534 -41.21 27.28 8.12
N SER A 535 -40.12 26.87 8.77
CA SER A 535 -40.16 26.28 10.11
C SER A 535 -40.24 27.39 11.15
N ASP A 536 -41.26 27.38 11.99
CA ASP A 536 -41.36 28.29 13.13
C ASP A 536 -40.54 27.78 14.32
N GLU A 537 -40.49 26.46 14.51
CA GLU A 537 -39.76 25.84 15.62
C GLU A 537 -39.45 24.37 15.29
N ILE A 538 -38.24 23.91 15.63
CA ILE A 538 -37.81 22.52 15.52
C ILE A 538 -37.18 22.12 16.86
N MET A 539 -37.86 21.24 17.59
CA MET A 539 -37.32 20.59 18.77
C MET A 539 -36.79 19.21 18.37
N THR A 540 -35.52 18.94 18.67
CA THR A 540 -34.90 17.63 18.44
C THR A 540 -34.31 17.14 19.74
N HIS A 541 -34.81 16.00 20.21
CA HIS A 541 -34.22 15.24 21.30
C HIS A 541 -33.37 14.12 20.70
N ALA A 542 -32.11 14.02 21.12
CA ALA A 542 -31.20 12.96 20.68
C ALA A 542 -30.84 12.07 21.86
N THR A 543 -31.06 10.76 21.72
CA THR A 543 -30.65 9.76 22.71
C THR A 543 -29.50 8.94 22.16
N VAL A 544 -28.30 9.07 22.76
CA VAL A 544 -27.11 8.29 22.37
C VAL A 544 -27.02 7.02 23.21
N ILE A 545 -26.89 5.87 22.55
CA ILE A 545 -26.82 4.55 23.18
C ILE A 545 -25.37 4.06 23.14
N LEU A 546 -24.77 3.92 24.33
CA LEU A 546 -23.44 3.38 24.54
C LEU A 546 -23.52 1.96 25.12
N GLU A 547 -22.95 0.99 24.41
CA GLU A 547 -23.03 -0.42 24.79
C GLU A 547 -21.65 -1.06 24.85
N LYS A 548 -21.53 -2.10 25.68
CA LYS A 548 -20.32 -2.92 25.73
C LYS A 548 -20.43 -4.07 24.74
N THR A 549 -19.68 -3.99 23.65
CA THR A 549 -19.61 -5.03 22.62
C THR A 549 -18.38 -5.93 22.83
N SER A 550 -18.18 -6.92 21.97
CA SER A 550 -17.01 -7.80 21.98
C SER A 550 -15.69 -7.06 21.71
N SER A 551 -15.74 -5.88 21.08
CA SER A 551 -14.58 -5.02 20.79
C SER A 551 -14.38 -3.90 21.84
N GLY A 552 -15.25 -3.81 22.84
CA GLY A 552 -15.21 -2.78 23.89
C GLY A 552 -16.46 -1.90 23.92
N TRP A 553 -16.40 -0.77 24.64
CA TRP A 553 -17.49 0.20 24.67
C TRP A 553 -17.62 0.91 23.33
N SER A 554 -18.82 0.92 22.75
CA SER A 554 -19.12 1.49 21.44
C SER A 554 -20.44 2.25 21.49
N ILE A 555 -20.51 3.42 20.85
CA ILE A 555 -21.79 4.07 20.55
C ILE A 555 -22.41 3.30 19.39
N THR A 556 -23.47 2.55 19.66
CA THR A 556 -24.07 1.64 18.68
C THR A 556 -25.23 2.30 17.94
N ARG A 557 -25.93 3.23 18.61
CA ARG A 557 -27.15 3.83 18.08
C ARG A 557 -27.40 5.25 18.60
N VAL A 558 -28.06 6.08 17.80
CA VAL A 558 -28.61 7.38 18.19
C VAL A 558 -30.07 7.49 17.74
N ASP A 559 -30.96 7.81 18.67
CA ASP A 559 -32.38 8.01 18.38
C ASP A 559 -32.70 9.50 18.34
N LEU A 560 -33.25 9.98 17.23
CA LEU A 560 -33.71 11.35 17.06
C LEU A 560 -35.24 11.39 17.16
N ASP A 561 -35.76 12.04 18.19
CA ASP A 561 -37.17 12.35 18.35
C ASP A 561 -37.38 13.84 18.03
N VAL A 562 -38.15 14.12 16.98
CA VAL A 562 -38.29 15.45 16.39
C VAL A 562 -39.74 15.89 16.44
N THR A 563 -39.98 17.06 17.02
CA THR A 563 -41.26 17.75 16.93
C THR A 563 -41.04 19.11 16.27
N ALA A 564 -41.76 19.38 15.19
CA ALA A 564 -41.62 20.64 14.46
C ALA A 564 -42.97 21.34 14.24
N ARG A 565 -42.93 22.67 14.27
CA ARG A 565 -44.02 23.54 13.82
C ARG A 565 -43.60 24.16 12.50
N VAL A 566 -44.27 23.78 11.43
CA VAL A 566 -43.93 24.18 10.06
C VAL A 566 -45.22 24.54 9.33
N GLN A 567 -45.27 25.73 8.73
CA GLN A 567 -46.49 26.21 8.09
C GLN A 567 -46.68 25.58 6.71
N GLY A 568 -47.87 25.03 6.45
CA GLY A 568 -48.30 24.59 5.13
C GLY A 568 -47.61 23.35 4.57
N VAL A 569 -46.88 22.58 5.39
CA VAL A 569 -46.23 21.33 4.96
C VAL A 569 -47.12 20.12 5.29
N GLU A 570 -47.30 19.24 4.33
CA GLU A 570 -47.94 17.94 4.55
C GLU A 570 -46.98 16.98 5.28
N TYR A 571 -47.51 16.12 6.16
CA TYR A 571 -46.70 15.25 7.00
C TYR A 571 -45.74 14.35 6.21
N GLU A 572 -46.19 13.80 5.07
CA GLU A 572 -45.35 12.95 4.22
C GLU A 572 -44.16 13.72 3.61
N GLN A 573 -44.40 14.97 3.21
CA GLN A 573 -43.35 15.83 2.66
C GLN A 573 -42.36 16.26 3.75
N PHE A 574 -42.85 16.57 4.95
CA PHE A 574 -42.01 16.84 6.11
C PHE A 574 -41.13 15.65 6.47
N LEU A 575 -41.70 14.44 6.50
CA LEU A 575 -40.95 13.22 6.82
C LEU A 575 -39.81 12.96 5.83
N LYS A 576 -40.05 13.21 4.54
CA LYS A 576 -39.01 13.08 3.50
C LYS A 576 -37.84 14.05 3.74
N LEU A 577 -38.13 15.33 4.01
CA LEU A 577 -37.11 16.34 4.28
C LEU A 577 -36.35 16.04 5.59
N ALA A 578 -37.03 15.46 6.59
CA ALA A 578 -36.41 15.01 7.83
C ALA A 578 -35.46 13.82 7.64
N GLU A 579 -35.81 12.85 6.79
CA GLU A 579 -34.89 11.76 6.43
C GLU A 579 -33.69 12.23 5.59
N ASP A 580 -33.91 13.21 4.70
CA ASP A 580 -32.82 13.84 3.95
C ASP A 580 -31.85 14.57 4.90
N ALA A 581 -32.37 15.31 5.89
CA ALA A 581 -31.57 15.93 6.94
C ALA A 581 -30.84 14.89 7.82
N LYS A 582 -31.50 13.78 8.17
CA LYS A 582 -30.91 12.68 8.94
C LYS A 582 -29.69 12.10 8.23
N SER A 583 -29.76 11.97 6.91
CA SER A 583 -28.69 11.38 6.11
C SER A 583 -27.53 12.35 5.86
N ASN A 584 -27.82 13.66 5.79
CA ASN A 584 -26.87 14.64 5.25
C ASN A 584 -26.32 15.65 6.26
N CYS A 585 -26.86 15.73 7.49
CA CYS A 585 -26.28 16.64 8.48
C CYS A 585 -24.82 16.23 8.80
N PRO A 586 -23.87 17.18 8.94
CA PRO A 586 -22.46 16.87 9.18
C PRO A 586 -22.19 15.88 10.32
N ILE A 587 -22.94 15.94 11.41
CA ILE A 587 -22.77 15.00 12.54
C ILE A 587 -23.29 13.59 12.19
N SER A 588 -24.40 13.45 11.48
CA SER A 588 -24.85 12.14 10.99
C SER A 588 -23.83 11.47 10.08
N ARG A 589 -23.18 12.23 9.18
CA ARG A 589 -22.12 11.71 8.28
C ARG A 589 -20.84 11.33 9.03
N LEU A 590 -20.61 11.93 10.19
CA LEU A 590 -19.45 11.65 11.05
C LEU A 590 -19.66 10.36 11.87
N LEU A 591 -20.87 10.12 12.37
CA LEU A 591 -21.18 9.02 13.28
C LEU A 591 -21.23 7.66 12.55
N ARG A 592 -20.61 6.64 13.16
CA ARG A 592 -20.66 5.24 12.72
C ARG A 592 -21.58 4.42 13.62
N ALA A 593 -22.84 4.85 13.72
CA ALA A 593 -23.87 4.26 14.55
C ALA A 593 -25.18 4.16 13.75
N GLU A 594 -26.09 3.28 14.17
CA GLU A 594 -27.46 3.29 13.64
C GLU A 594 -28.16 4.60 14.06
N ILE A 595 -28.77 5.33 13.13
CA ILE A 595 -29.52 6.55 13.44
C ILE A 595 -31.00 6.31 13.15
N THR A 596 -31.84 6.35 14.18
CA THR A 596 -33.28 6.27 14.02
C THR A 596 -33.92 7.65 14.12
N LEU A 597 -35.09 7.81 13.48
CA LEU A 597 -35.81 9.07 13.44
C LEU A 597 -37.29 8.83 13.69
N LYS A 598 -37.85 9.62 14.60
CA LYS A 598 -39.28 9.74 14.86
C LYS A 598 -39.67 11.20 14.72
N CYS A 599 -40.73 11.45 13.96
CA CYS A 599 -41.16 12.79 13.59
C CYS A 599 -42.59 13.05 14.04
N GLN A 600 -42.86 14.27 14.50
CA GLN A 600 -44.18 14.77 14.82
C GLN A 600 -44.32 16.22 14.31
N LEU A 601 -45.45 16.53 13.69
CA LEU A 601 -45.85 17.91 13.37
C LEU A 601 -46.84 18.38 14.44
N SER A 602 -46.59 19.54 15.04
CA SER A 602 -47.49 20.10 16.05
C SER A 602 -47.99 21.50 15.68
N ALA A 603 -49.22 21.81 16.12
CA ALA A 603 -49.80 23.16 16.10
C ALA A 603 -49.37 24.01 17.32
N GLU A 604 -49.10 23.39 18.48
CA GLU A 604 -48.60 24.03 19.71
C GLU A 604 -47.61 23.09 20.44
N LEU A 605 -46.47 23.59 20.91
CA LEU A 605 -45.49 22.81 21.68
C LEU A 605 -45.61 23.15 23.17
N GLY A 606 -46.15 22.21 23.95
CA GLY A 606 -46.15 22.27 25.42
C GLY A 606 -44.88 21.64 25.99
N VAL A 607 -44.21 22.36 26.89
CA VAL A 607 -43.07 21.87 27.68
C VAL A 607 -43.50 20.67 28.52
N ALA A 608 -42.77 19.56 28.42
CA ALA A 608 -42.80 18.45 29.37
C ALA A 608 -41.42 18.29 30.01
#